data_AF-A0A2M7XH21-F1
#
_entry.id   AF-A0A2M7XH21-F1
#
_cell.length_a   1.000
_cell.length_b   1.000
_cell.length_c   1.000
_cell.angle_alpha   90.00
_cell.angle_beta   90.00
_cell.angle_gamma   90.00
#
_symmetry.space_group_name_H-M   'P 1'
#
loop_
_entity.id
_entity.type
_entity.pdbx_description
1 polymer ?
#
loop_
_entity_poly.entity_id
_entity_poly.type
_entity_poly.pdbx_seq_one_letter_code
_entity_poly.pdbx_strand_id
1 'polypeptide(L)'
;MRRAGYGELRNRQGQISYAARIGNGPFPRFHAYVQDTEDGGIEINLHLDQKEHNLGEGAAHAGEYEGPLLIQEMERLLRWIAYIQQENEKIENLHDNEHDY
;
A
#
# COMPACT_ATOMS: atom_id res chain seq x y z
N MET A 1 -1.99 1.95 -5.63
CA MET A 1 -2.76 1.92 -4.36
C MET A 1 -4.28 1.95 -4.50
N ARG A 2 -4.90 2.96 -5.15
CA ARG A 2 -6.39 3.00 -5.28
C ARG A 2 -7.01 1.73 -5.88
N ARG A 3 -6.43 1.22 -6.98
CA ARG A 3 -6.85 -0.06 -7.60
C ARG A 3 -6.68 -1.28 -6.67
N ALA A 4 -5.82 -1.18 -5.65
CA ALA A 4 -5.58 -2.22 -4.65
C ALA A 4 -6.53 -2.13 -3.44
N GLY A 5 -7.48 -1.18 -3.42
CA GLY A 5 -8.48 -1.02 -2.36
C GLY A 5 -8.13 0.01 -1.29
N TYR A 6 -7.06 0.78 -1.47
CA TYR A 6 -6.66 1.81 -0.49
C TYR A 6 -7.15 3.21 -0.89
N GLY A 7 -7.76 3.91 0.06
CA GLY A 7 -8.07 5.34 -0.04
C GLY A 7 -6.86 6.21 0.26
N GLU A 8 -6.75 7.35 -0.42
CA GLU A 8 -5.68 8.33 -0.18
C GLU A 8 -5.97 9.16 1.07
N LEU A 9 -4.95 9.33 1.91
CA LEU A 9 -4.95 10.17 3.09
C LEU A 9 -3.82 11.19 2.97
N ARG A 10 -4.17 12.47 2.95
CA ARG A 10 -3.22 13.57 2.95
C ARG A 10 -3.15 14.18 4.35
N ASN A 11 -1.97 14.18 4.96
CA ASN A 11 -1.78 14.84 6.23
C ASN A 11 -1.65 16.38 6.06
N ARG A 12 -1.70 17.13 7.16
CA ARG A 12 -1.59 18.61 7.15
C ARG A 12 -0.26 19.12 6.58
N GLN A 13 0.78 18.28 6.59
CA GLN A 13 2.11 18.59 6.06
C GLN A 13 2.23 18.22 4.56
N GLY A 14 1.16 17.70 3.95
CA GLY A 14 1.13 17.32 2.55
C GLY A 14 1.67 15.92 2.23
N GLN A 15 2.10 15.16 3.24
CA GLN A 15 2.51 13.76 3.06
C GLN A 15 1.30 12.93 2.66
N ILE A 16 1.48 12.15 1.59
CA ILE A 16 0.48 11.23 1.09
C ILE A 16 0.71 9.87 1.74
N SER A 17 -0.37 9.30 2.26
CA SER A 17 -0.42 7.93 2.76
C SER A 17 -1.72 7.29 2.31
N TYR A 18 -1.87 6.00 2.55
CA TYR A 18 -2.98 5.23 2.01
C TYR A 18 -3.60 4.36 3.10
N ALA A 19 -4.92 4.24 3.14
CA ALA A 19 -5.59 3.39 4.13
C ALA A 19 -6.65 2.47 3.52
N ALA A 20 -6.72 1.24 4.05
CA ALA A 20 -7.76 0.26 3.72
C ALA A 20 -8.43 -0.22 5.03
N ARG A 21 -9.76 -0.08 5.12
CA ARG A 21 -10.52 -0.46 6.32
C ARG A 21 -10.86 -1.95 6.28
N ILE A 22 -10.75 -2.62 7.43
CA ILE A 22 -11.08 -4.05 7.57
C ILE A 22 -12.56 -4.23 7.97
N GLY A 23 -13.18 -3.18 8.53
CA GLY A 23 -14.60 -3.17 8.91
C GLY A 23 -15.27 -1.82 8.69
N ASN A 24 -16.48 -1.67 9.25
CA ASN A 24 -17.31 -0.47 9.09
C ASN A 24 -16.84 0.74 9.92
N GLY A 25 -15.93 0.53 10.87
CA GLY A 25 -15.37 1.56 11.73
C GLY A 25 -14.12 2.25 11.14
N PRO A 26 -13.61 3.30 11.82
CA PRO A 26 -12.35 3.95 11.44
C PRO A 26 -11.11 3.07 11.68
N PHE A 27 -11.25 2.03 12.51
CA PHE A 27 -10.25 1.02 12.85
C PHE A 27 -10.94 -0.36 13.03
N PRO A 28 -10.23 -1.49 12.90
CA PRO A 28 -8.84 -1.58 12.45
C PRO A 28 -8.71 -1.28 10.95
N ARG A 29 -7.58 -0.70 10.57
CA ARG A 29 -7.27 -0.37 9.16
C ARG A 29 -5.81 -0.66 8.86
N PHE A 30 -5.53 -1.00 7.61
CA PHE A 30 -4.18 -0.95 7.08
C PHE A 30 -3.82 0.50 6.77
N HIS A 31 -2.62 0.92 7.13
CA HIS A 31 -2.03 2.22 6.79
C HIS A 31 -0.72 1.98 6.05
N ALA A 32 -0.64 2.44 4.81
CA ALA A 32 0.52 2.28 3.93
C ALA A 32 1.15 3.63 3.62
N TYR A 33 2.45 3.74 3.87
CA TYR A 33 3.31 4.80 3.32
C TYR A 33 4.02 4.25 2.10
N VAL A 34 4.02 5.03 1.03
CA VAL A 34 4.66 4.65 -0.23
C VAL A 34 5.74 5.67 -0.52
N GLN A 35 6.95 5.19 -0.76
CA GLN A 35 8.09 6.01 -1.12
C GLN A 35 8.87 5.35 -2.25
N ASP A 36 9.44 6.16 -3.12
CA ASP A 36 10.37 5.69 -4.14
C ASP A 36 11.70 5.35 -3.45
N THR A 37 12.34 4.26 -3.87
CA THR A 37 13.70 3.91 -3.43
C THR A 37 14.73 4.55 -4.35
N GLU A 38 15.98 4.70 -3.86
CA GLU A 38 17.08 5.27 -4.66
C GLU A 38 17.35 4.47 -5.94
N ASP A 39 17.08 3.16 -5.93
CA ASP A 39 17.24 2.25 -7.06
C ASP A 39 16.07 2.27 -8.06
N GLY A 40 15.13 3.21 -7.91
CA GLY A 40 13.94 3.31 -8.77
C GLY A 40 12.86 2.27 -8.46
N GLY A 41 12.96 1.59 -7.32
CA GLY A 41 11.93 0.73 -6.78
C GLY A 41 10.89 1.51 -5.97
N ILE A 42 9.94 0.79 -5.39
CA ILE A 42 8.93 1.34 -4.49
C ILE A 42 9.00 0.57 -3.18
N GLU A 43 9.14 1.28 -2.08
CA GLU A 43 8.98 0.74 -0.74
C GLU A 43 7.58 1.06 -0.21
N ILE A 44 6.92 0.04 0.32
CA ILE A 44 5.61 0.16 0.96
C ILE A 44 5.78 -0.21 2.42
N ASN A 45 5.73 0.79 3.29
CA ASN A 45 5.71 0.57 4.73
C ASN A 45 4.25 0.42 5.20
N LEU A 46 3.88 -0.81 5.57
CA LEU A 46 2.51 -1.20 5.90
C LEU A 46 2.34 -1.43 7.40
N HIS A 47 1.39 -0.71 8.00
CA HIS A 47 1.02 -0.82 9.40
C HIS A 47 -0.43 -1.33 9.53
N LEU A 48 -0.73 -2.03 10.63
CA LEU A 48 -2.08 -2.36 11.05
C LEU A 48 -2.47 -1.47 12.24
N ASP A 49 -3.24 -0.42 11.99
CA ASP A 49 -3.73 0.46 13.04
C ASP A 49 -4.95 -0.20 13.72
N GLN A 50 -4.82 -0.58 15.00
CA GLN A 50 -5.94 -1.16 15.76
C GLN A 50 -6.83 -0.12 16.47
N LYS A 51 -6.28 1.07 16.75
CA LYS A 51 -6.99 2.14 17.47
C LYS A 51 -6.53 3.52 16.98
N GLU A 52 -7.32 4.54 17.30
CA GLU A 52 -6.92 5.93 17.12
C GLU A 52 -5.72 6.22 18.03
N HIS A 53 -4.58 6.57 17.42
CA HIS A 53 -3.44 7.06 18.17
C HIS A 53 -3.79 8.45 18.72
N ASN A 54 -4.14 8.52 20.01
CA ASN A 54 -4.05 9.77 20.74
C ASN A 54 -2.57 10.16 20.75
N LEU A 55 -2.25 11.33 20.21
CA LEU A 55 -0.90 11.91 20.18
C LEU A 55 -0.48 12.27 21.63
N GLY A 56 -0.18 11.26 22.44
CA GLY A 56 0.38 11.36 23.78
C GLY A 56 1.62 10.48 23.81
N GLU A 57 2.72 11.05 24.31
CA GLU A 57 4.05 10.42 24.37
C GLU A 57 3.99 8.96 24.83
N GLY A 58 4.61 8.06 24.05
CA GLY A 58 4.85 6.68 24.46
C GLY A 58 3.89 5.63 23.89
N ALA A 59 3.99 5.34 22.60
CA ALA A 59 3.44 4.10 22.04
C ALA A 59 4.34 3.55 20.92
N ALA A 60 5.64 3.56 21.19
CA ALA A 60 6.63 2.94 20.34
C ALA A 60 6.81 1.48 20.81
N HIS A 61 6.12 0.56 20.09
CA HIS A 61 6.53 -0.81 19.75
C HIS A 61 6.47 -1.91 20.85
N ALA A 62 5.74 -3.00 20.56
CA ALA A 62 6.19 -4.39 20.81
C ALA A 62 5.14 -5.51 20.52
N GLY A 63 3.87 -5.22 20.20
CA GLY A 63 2.84 -6.28 20.16
C GLY A 63 2.10 -6.55 18.84
N GLU A 64 2.04 -5.59 17.91
CA GLU A 64 1.07 -5.63 16.79
C GLU A 64 1.70 -5.73 15.40
N TYR A 65 3.03 -5.79 15.31
CA TYR A 65 3.77 -5.81 14.04
C TYR A 65 3.82 -7.18 13.33
N GLU A 66 3.32 -8.25 13.95
CA GLU A 66 3.46 -9.62 13.42
C GLU A 66 2.14 -10.41 13.51
N GLY A 67 1.04 -9.80 13.07
CA GLY A 67 -0.22 -10.53 12.91
C GLY A 67 -0.26 -11.28 11.58
N PRO A 68 -0.82 -12.51 11.51
CA PRO A 68 -1.08 -13.21 10.23
C PRO A 68 -1.84 -12.35 9.21
N LEU A 69 -2.65 -11.42 9.70
CA LEU A 69 -3.43 -10.47 8.89
C LEU A 69 -2.54 -9.48 8.13
N LEU A 70 -1.47 -8.98 8.73
CA LEU A 70 -0.53 -8.07 8.08
C LEU A 70 0.25 -8.79 6.97
N ILE A 71 0.73 -10.00 7.27
CA ILE A 71 1.45 -10.85 6.31
C ILE A 71 0.56 -11.17 5.10
N GLN A 72 -0.68 -11.59 5.34
CA GLN A 72 -1.65 -11.85 4.26
C GLN A 72 -1.87 -10.63 3.38
N GLU A 73 -1.92 -9.44 3.96
CA GLU A 73 -2.09 -8.20 3.21
C GLU A 73 -0.84 -7.83 2.41
N MET A 74 0.36 -8.01 2.98
CA MET A 74 1.61 -7.85 2.24
C MET A 74 1.67 -8.78 1.03
N GLU A 75 1.33 -10.07 1.21
CA GLU A 75 1.30 -11.01 0.09
C GLU A 75 0.25 -10.63 -0.96
N ARG A 76 -0.92 -10.14 -0.54
CA ARG A 76 -1.97 -9.67 -1.45
C ARG A 76 -1.48 -8.49 -2.28
N LEU A 77 -0.80 -7.52 -1.66
CA LEU A 77 -0.20 -6.37 -2.35
C LEU A 77 0.89 -6.81 -3.34
N LEU A 78 1.77 -7.73 -2.96
CA LEU A 78 2.81 -8.27 -3.86
C LEU A 78 2.19 -8.96 -5.08
N ARG A 79 1.19 -9.82 -4.87
CA ARG A 79 0.45 -10.48 -5.96
C ARG A 79 -0.21 -9.46 -6.89
N TRP A 80 -0.79 -8.41 -6.32
CA TRP A 80 -1.42 -7.34 -7.08
C TRP A 80 -0.43 -6.52 -7.92
N ILE A 81 0.74 -6.19 -7.36
CA ILE A 81 1.80 -5.46 -8.07
C ILE A 81 2.34 -6.30 -9.24
N ALA A 82 2.63 -7.58 -8.99
CA ALA A 82 3.10 -8.50 -10.03
C ALA A 82 2.08 -8.64 -11.17
N TYR A 83 0.79 -8.71 -10.85
CA TYR A 83 -0.27 -8.73 -11.85
C TYR A 83 -0.27 -7.47 -12.72
N ILE A 84 -0.17 -6.28 -12.12
CA ILE A 84 -0.15 -5.01 -12.87
C ILE A 84 1.10 -4.90 -13.74
N GLN A 85 2.27 -5.34 -13.27
CA GLN A 85 3.51 -5.31 -14.05
C GLN A 85 3.37 -6.17 -15.31
N GLN A 86 2.86 -7.40 -15.19
CA GLN A 86 2.60 -8.27 -16.34
C GLN A 86 1.54 -7.71 -17.29
N GLU A 87 0.52 -7.02 -16.76
CA GLU A 87 -0.50 -6.35 -17.57
C GLU A 87 0.11 -5.21 -18.41
N ASN A 88 0.95 -4.38 -17.80
CA ASN A 88 1.62 -3.27 -18.47
C ASN A 88 2.59 -3.74 -19.55
N GLU A 89 3.43 -4.75 -19.25
CA GLU A 89 4.34 -5.35 -20.23
C GLU A 89 3.59 -5.86 -21.47
N LYS A 90 2.42 -6.50 -21.29
CA LYS A 90 1.61 -6.97 -22.42
C LYS A 90 1.08 -5.83 -23.29
N ILE A 91 0.66 -4.73 -22.68
CA ILE A 91 0.15 -3.55 -23.39
C ILE A 91 1.25 -2.89 -24.21
N GLU A 92 2.45 -2.72 -23.64
CA GLU A 92 3.60 -2.15 -24.35
C GLU A 92 3.97 -3.00 -25.57
N ASN A 93 4.05 -4.33 -25.40
CA ASN A 93 4.33 -5.26 -26.51
C ASN A 93 3.25 -5.29 -27.61
N LEU A 94 2.00 -4.96 -27.28
CA LEU A 94 0.92 -4.85 -28.27
C LEU A 94 1.07 -3.57 -29.12
N HIS A 95 1.42 -2.44 -28.51
CA HIS A 95 1.62 -1.18 -29.23
C HIS A 95 2.82 -1.22 -30.18
N ASP A 96 3.90 -1.91 -29.82
CA ASP A 96 5.09 -2.01 -30.69
C ASP A 96 4.82 -2.84 -31.96
N ASN A 97 3.80 -3.70 -31.96
CA ASN A 97 3.43 -4.52 -33.11
C ASN A 97 2.46 -3.83 -34.10
N GLU A 98 1.91 -2.66 -33.77
CA GLU A 98 0.96 -1.94 -34.64
C GLU A 98 1.61 -0.82 -35.49
N HIS A 99 2.94 -0.68 -35.47
CA HIS A 99 3.67 0.35 -36.23
C HIS A 99 4.45 -0.14 -37.45
N ASP A 100 4.21 -1.38 -37.90
CA ASP A 100 4.96 -2.00 -39.02
C ASP A 100 4.09 -2.31 -40.26
N TYR A 101 3.02 -1.54 -40.51
CA TYR A 101 2.20 -1.62 -41.73
C TYR A 101 1.98 -0.26 -42.40
#